data_AF-A0A351GNX9-F1
#
_entry.id   AF-A0A351GNX9-F1
#
_cell.length_a   1.000
_cell.length_b   1.000
_cell.length_c   1.000
_cell.angle_alpha   90.00
_cell.angle_beta   90.00
_cell.angle_gamma   90.00
#
_symmetry.space_group_name_H-M   'P 1'
#
loop_
_entity.id
_entity.type
_entity.pdbx_description
1 polymer ?
#
loop_
_entity_poly.entity_id
_entity_poly.type
_entity_poly.pdbx_seq_one_letter_code
_entity_poly.pdbx_strand_id
1 'polypeptide(L)'
;MLSIMASGFVLGFSLILAIGAQNAFVLRAGLMRRHVLPLVLVCAISDAMLIAAGVAGFGALVQSYPAIVDYLRYCGAAFLLVYGLRAFLSAKRGGSAMER
;
A
#
# COMPACT_ATOMS: atom_id res chain seq x y z
N MET A 1 25.64 -1.66 8.66
CA MET A 1 24.84 -0.75 9.51
C MET A 1 24.11 0.30 8.68
N LEU A 2 24.80 1.22 8.00
CA LEU A 2 24.15 2.26 7.18
C LEU A 2 23.23 1.71 6.07
N SER A 3 23.62 0.61 5.41
CA SER A 3 22.81 -0.07 4.39
C SER A 3 21.50 -0.65 4.95
N ILE A 4 21.50 -1.15 6.18
CA ILE A 4 20.29 -1.70 6.84
C ILE A 4 19.33 -0.56 7.19
N MET A 5 19.86 0.55 7.71
CA MET A 5 19.07 1.73 8.06
C MET A 5 18.48 2.39 6.80
N ALA A 6 19.27 2.49 5.73
CA ALA A 6 18.81 2.99 4.44
C ALA A 6 17.76 2.07 3.81
N SER A 7 17.97 0.75 3.84
CA SER A 7 17.02 -0.23 3.30
C SER A 7 15.70 -0.21 4.07
N GLY A 8 15.75 -0.17 5.41
CA GLY A 8 14.56 -0.04 6.25
C GLY A 8 13.82 1.28 6.01
N PHE A 9 14.56 2.39 5.86
CA PHE A 9 13.99 3.68 5.52
C PHE A 9 13.31 3.67 4.15
N VAL A 10 13.98 3.16 3.10
CA VAL A 10 13.44 3.07 1.73
C VAL A 10 12.22 2.15 1.67
N LEU A 11 12.25 1.01 2.37
CA LEU A 11 11.10 0.10 2.47
C LEU A 11 9.90 0.78 3.15
N GLY A 12 10.12 1.43 4.30
CA GLY A 12 9.08 2.18 4.99
C GLY A 12 8.53 3.32 4.13
N PHE A 13 9.40 4.04 3.43
CA PHE A 13 9.02 5.11 2.53
C PHE A 13 8.20 4.58 1.35
N SER A 14 8.56 3.44 0.74
CA SER A 14 7.82 2.84 -0.37
C SER A 14 6.42 2.36 0.01
N LEU A 15 6.21 1.96 1.26
CA LEU A 15 4.90 1.55 1.79
C LEU A 15 3.96 2.75 2.03
N ILE A 16 4.52 3.94 2.27
CA ILE A 16 3.75 5.15 2.62
C ILE A 16 3.58 6.10 1.42
N LEU A 17 4.60 6.20 0.55
CA LEU A 17 4.65 7.15 -0.57
C LEU A 17 3.63 6.83 -1.67
N ALA A 18 3.29 5.55 -1.85
CA ALA A 18 2.15 5.19 -2.68
C ALA A 18 0.89 5.69 -1.97
N ILE A 19 0.30 6.79 -2.45
CA ILE A 19 -1.01 7.25 -1.99
C ILE A 19 -2.02 6.15 -2.30
N GLY A 20 -2.26 5.30 -1.29
CA GLY A 20 -3.25 4.24 -1.35
C GLY A 20 -4.66 4.80 -1.25
N ALA A 21 -5.64 3.96 -1.60
CA ALA A 21 -7.05 4.31 -1.47
C ALA A 21 -7.43 4.76 -0.04
N GLN A 22 -6.77 4.22 0.99
CA GLN A 22 -6.97 4.59 2.40
C GLN A 22 -6.55 6.04 2.68
N ASN A 23 -5.35 6.44 2.25
CA ASN A 23 -4.84 7.81 2.42
C ASN A 23 -5.64 8.83 1.59
N ALA A 24 -6.07 8.47 0.37
CA ALA A 24 -6.93 9.32 -0.45
C ALA A 24 -8.34 9.49 0.14
N PHE A 25 -8.90 8.44 0.74
CA PHE A 25 -10.20 8.48 1.40
C PHE A 25 -10.18 9.33 2.66
N VAL A 26 -9.14 9.20 3.49
CA VAL A 26 -8.93 10.08 4.66
C VAL A 26 -8.77 11.53 4.24
N LEU A 27 -8.02 11.81 3.17
CA LEU A 27 -7.84 13.16 2.65
C LEU A 27 -9.18 13.75 2.14
N ARG A 28 -9.99 12.95 1.44
CA ARG A 28 -11.33 13.34 0.97
C ARG A 28 -12.28 13.60 2.13
N ALA A 29 -12.27 12.76 3.16
CA ALA A 29 -13.05 12.97 4.38
C ALA A 29 -12.61 14.22 5.15
N GLY A 30 -11.30 14.48 5.19
CA GLY A 30 -10.68 15.69 5.71
C GLY A 30 -11.15 16.95 4.98
N LEU A 31 -11.18 16.91 3.65
CA LEU A 31 -11.62 18.02 2.81
C LEU A 31 -13.12 18.30 2.98
N MET A 32 -13.95 17.26 3.16
CA MET A 32 -15.38 17.40 3.44
C MET A 32 -15.71 17.71 4.92
N ARG A 33 -14.69 17.87 5.78
CA ARG A 33 -14.79 18.17 7.23
C ARG A 33 -15.81 17.31 8.00
N ARG A 34 -16.03 16.06 7.58
CA ARG A 34 -17.07 15.19 8.14
C ARG A 34 -16.43 13.95 8.75
N HIS A 35 -16.59 13.77 10.07
CA HIS A 35 -16.12 12.59 10.83
C HIS A 35 -14.65 12.20 10.62
N VAL A 36 -13.75 13.20 10.49
CA VAL A 36 -12.33 12.98 10.18
C VAL A 36 -11.60 12.21 11.30
N LEU A 37 -11.79 12.63 12.55
CA LEU A 37 -11.16 12.04 13.73
C LEU A 37 -11.41 10.52 13.90
N PRO A 38 -12.66 10.04 13.89
CA PRO A 38 -12.93 8.61 14.02
C PRO A 38 -12.41 7.79 12.82
N LEU A 39 -12.48 8.32 11.60
CA LEU A 39 -11.90 7.65 10.42
C LEU A 39 -10.39 7.47 10.56
N VAL A 40 -9.69 8.54 10.93
CA VAL A 40 -8.24 8.53 11.09
C VAL A 40 -7.82 7.55 12.18
N LEU A 41 -8.53 7.52 13.32
CA LEU A 41 -8.24 6.59 14.40
C LEU A 41 -8.40 5.12 13.97
N VAL A 42 -9.50 4.79 13.29
CA VAL A 42 -9.71 3.41 12.80
C VAL A 42 -8.61 3.01 11.80
N CYS A 43 -8.25 3.92 10.89
CA CYS A 43 -7.21 3.67 9.90
C CYS A 43 -5.83 3.48 10.57
N ALA A 44 -5.47 4.38 11.49
CA ALA A 44 -4.20 4.33 12.21
C ALA A 44 -4.07 3.07 13.09
N ILE A 45 -5.15 2.67 13.77
CA ILE A 45 -5.17 1.42 14.56
C ILE A 45 -5.00 0.21 13.65
N SER A 46 -5.67 0.19 12.50
CA SER A 46 -5.57 -0.91 11.53
C SER A 46 -4.15 -1.04 10.99
N ASP A 47 -3.52 0.08 10.61
CA ASP A 47 -2.13 0.08 10.13
C ASP A 47 -1.15 -0.35 11.22
N ALA A 48 -1.34 0.13 12.45
CA ALA A 48 -0.51 -0.29 13.58
C ALA A 48 -0.63 -1.80 13.86
N MET A 49 -1.85 -2.35 13.82
CA MET A 49 -2.09 -3.79 13.99
C MET A 49 -1.45 -4.60 12.86
N LEU A 50 -1.60 -4.17 11.60
CA LEU A 50 -1.01 -4.84 10.44
C LEU A 50 0.51 -4.83 10.50
N ILE A 51 1.13 -3.70 10.85
CA ILE A 51 2.58 -3.60 11.01
C ILE A 51 3.05 -4.52 12.16
N ALA A 52 2.38 -4.48 13.30
CA ALA A 52 2.73 -5.32 14.44
C ALA A 52 2.62 -6.82 14.10
N ALA A 53 1.54 -7.24 13.45
CA ALA A 53 1.35 -8.61 12.98
C ALA A 53 2.41 -9.01 11.94
N GLY A 54 2.76 -8.12 11.03
CA GLY A 54 3.82 -8.33 10.04
C GLY A 54 5.18 -8.53 10.71
N VAL A 55 5.60 -7.64 11.60
CA VAL A 55 6.91 -7.73 12.26
C VAL A 55 6.99 -8.93 13.19
N ALA A 56 5.93 -9.22 13.96
CA ALA A 56 5.93 -10.32 14.93
C ALA A 56 5.76 -11.70 14.28
N GLY A 57 4.95 -11.82 13.21
CA GLY A 57 4.56 -13.10 12.65
C GLY A 57 5.26 -13.47 11.33
N PHE A 58 5.56 -12.49 10.48
CA PHE A 58 6.01 -12.77 9.11
C PHE A 58 7.41 -13.38 9.08
N GLY A 59 8.31 -12.99 10.00
CA GLY A 59 9.65 -13.57 10.09
C GLY A 59 9.66 -15.07 10.40
N ALA A 60 8.81 -15.51 11.32
CA ALA A 60 8.67 -16.93 11.68
C ALA A 60 7.96 -17.73 10.57
N LEU A 61 6.98 -17.10 9.92
CA LEU A 61 6.22 -17.71 8.82
C LEU A 61 7.10 -17.95 7.58
N VAL A 62 7.96 -16.99 7.25
CA VAL A 62 8.92 -17.11 6.12
C VAL A 62 9.96 -18.21 6.37
N GLN A 63 10.43 -18.38 7.61
CA GLN A 63 11.35 -19.48 7.93
C GLN A 63 10.69 -20.86 7.83
N SER A 64 9.41 -20.95 8.17
CA SER A 64 8.67 -22.22 8.15
C SER A 64 8.19 -22.61 6.74
N TYR A 65 7.83 -21.62 5.91
CA TYR A 65 7.31 -21.83 4.56
C TYR A 65 7.94 -20.85 3.56
N PRO A 66 9.16 -21.10 3.08
CA PRO A 66 9.86 -20.20 2.16
C PRO A 66 9.11 -20.00 0.84
N ALA A 67 8.31 -20.99 0.41
CA ALA A 67 7.50 -20.89 -0.81
C ALA A 67 6.47 -19.74 -0.77
N ILE A 68 6.04 -19.28 0.40
CA ILE A 68 5.12 -18.14 0.54
C ILE A 68 5.73 -16.88 -0.08
N VAL A 69 7.05 -16.69 0.05
CA VAL A 69 7.73 -15.52 -0.51
C VAL A 69 7.67 -15.54 -2.04
N ASP A 70 7.90 -16.71 -2.65
CA ASP A 70 7.81 -16.85 -4.11
C ASP A 70 6.39 -16.63 -4.62
N TYR A 71 5.38 -17.23 -3.96
CA TYR A 71 3.97 -16.98 -4.31
C TYR A 71 3.61 -15.51 -4.20
N LEU A 72 3.99 -14.85 -3.10
CA LEU A 72 3.70 -13.43 -2.89
C LEU A 72 4.40 -12.55 -3.94
N ARG A 73 5.63 -12.93 -4.35
CA ARG A 73 6.38 -12.25 -5.41
C ARG A 73 5.68 -12.35 -6.76
N TYR A 74 5.26 -13.54 -7.17
CA TYR A 74 4.55 -13.73 -8.43
C TYR A 74 3.16 -13.09 -8.42
N CYS A 75 2.43 -13.18 -7.29
CA CYS A 75 1.16 -12.46 -7.12
C CYS A 75 1.34 -10.94 -7.23
N GLY A 76 2.35 -10.37 -6.56
CA GLY A 76 2.67 -8.95 -6.63
C GLY A 76 3.04 -8.52 -8.05
N ALA A 77 3.87 -9.29 -8.75
CA ALA A 77 4.23 -9.03 -10.14
C ALA A 77 3.00 -9.08 -11.07
N ALA A 78 2.13 -10.08 -10.91
CA ALA A 78 0.89 -10.19 -11.67
C ALA A 78 -0.05 -9.02 -11.40
N PHE A 79 -0.21 -8.63 -10.13
CA PHE A 79 -1.03 -7.47 -9.74
C PHE A 79 -0.50 -6.17 -10.37
N LEU A 80 0.81 -5.93 -10.30
CA LEU A 80 1.44 -4.76 -10.91
C LEU A 80 1.32 -4.77 -12.43
N LEU A 81 1.46 -5.92 -13.08
CA LEU A 81 1.24 -6.07 -14.51
C LEU A 81 -0.19 -5.72 -14.89
N VAL A 82 -1.18 -6.27 -14.19
CA VAL A 82 -2.59 -5.96 -14.43
C VAL A 82 -2.87 -4.48 -14.20
N TYR A 83 -2.37 -3.90 -13.10
CA TYR A 83 -2.57 -2.49 -12.81
C TYR A 83 -1.91 -1.57 -13.85
N GLY A 84 -0.67 -1.89 -14.24
CA GLY A 84 0.07 -1.19 -15.29
C GLY A 84 -0.62 -1.29 -16.64
N LEU A 85 -1.15 -2.47 -17.00
CA LEU A 85 -1.96 -2.65 -18.21
C LEU A 85 -3.24 -1.82 -18.15
N ARG A 86 -3.96 -1.80 -17.01
CA ARG A 86 -5.15 -0.97 -16.85
C ARG A 86 -4.82 0.52 -16.96
N ALA A 87 -3.72 0.97 -16.38
CA ALA A 87 -3.24 2.35 -16.50
C ALA A 87 -2.86 2.68 -17.95
N PHE A 88 -2.17 1.78 -18.64
CA PHE A 88 -1.80 1.93 -20.06
C PHE A 88 -3.03 1.97 -20.98
N LEU A 89 -4.02 1.10 -20.73
CA LEU A 89 -5.30 1.10 -21.44
C LEU A 89 -6.12 2.36 -21.14
N SER A 90 -6.10 2.86 -19.91
CA SER A 90 -6.71 4.13 -19.52
C SER A 90 -6.05 5.32 -20.24
N ALA A 91 -4.72 5.33 -20.29
CA ALA A 91 -3.96 6.35 -21.02
C ALA A 91 -4.21 6.31 -22.54
N LYS A 92 -4.30 5.10 -23.13
CA LYS A 92 -4.67 4.92 -24.55
C LYS A 92 -6.12 5.30 -24.86
N ARG A 93 -7.03 5.20 -23.88
CA ARG A 93 -8.40 5.72 -23.97
C ARG A 93 -8.49 7.23 -23.72
N GLY A 94 -7.36 7.95 -23.73
CA GLY A 94 -7.21 9.34 -23.35
C GLY A 94 -8.42 10.24 -23.65
N GLY A 95 -8.92 10.91 -22.62
CA GLY A 95 -9.49 12.25 -22.78
C GLY A 95 -10.91 12.52 -22.30
N SER A 96 -11.69 11.59 -21.73
CA SER A 96 -13.04 11.93 -21.26
C SER A 96 -13.13 12.32 -19.76
N ALA A 97 -12.07 12.89 -19.19
CA ALA A 97 -12.07 13.45 -17.83
C ALA A 97 -11.78 14.96 -17.81
N MET A 98 -11.90 15.63 -18.96
CA MET A 98 -12.05 17.08 -19.06
C MET A 98 -13.50 17.41 -19.42
N GLU A 99 -14.49 16.89 -18.68
CA GLU A 99 -15.78 17.58 -18.60
C GLU A 99 -16.62 17.19 -17.37
N ARG A 100 -16.99 18.24 -16.64
CA ARG A 100 -17.97 18.41 -15.54
C ARG A 100 -17.49 18.25 -14.10
#